data_AF-A0A2V7HEP0-F1
#
_entry.id   AF-A0A2V7HEP0-F1
#
_cell.length_a   1.000
_cell.length_b   1.000
_cell.length_c   1.000
_cell.angle_alpha   90.00
_cell.angle_beta   90.00
_cell.angle_gamma   90.00
#
_symmetry.space_group_name_H-M   'P 1'
#
loop_
_entity.id
_entity.type
_entity.pdbx_description
1 polymer ?
#
loop_
_entity_poly.entity_id
_entity_poly.type
_entity_poly.pdbx_seq_one_letter_code
_entity_poly.pdbx_strand_id
1 'polypeptide(L)'
;PAGLLAQVGGGVGLYGSLENSDPITRTLGGLSLSVGTPYVTIRGNGALGMSTLGTPTTAPSQNASDIVWATGADLILGPVNAGLGEGFMPYSFVGLGLESSAQPVQFTDAIRTWSYGGGLQLGLGHILSVSGEARWRRLAAPATFVDSQFVRGIEYRVGIGFHFGGSRSRNPVYTRRTSSIPPSAPRPSRPTTRTTWPVSTSSAGGAARRVVPAAEQYIGVPYRYGGSSPRTGFDCSGFVQYVYGTQGVDLPRTSRQMAGAGIAVTPSTQSMAVGDLMLFQQGGRISHVAIYAGNGRFIHSSSSGHGVRYDDLGTRRGRWFADHLVAARRVAGDGRILVSAFAGGTFAFDGFDPPDSAPPPSR
;
A
#
# COMPACT_ATOMS: atom_id res chain seq x y z
N PRO A 1 1.85 -18.01 -8.41
CA PRO A 1 1.33 -18.01 -7.02
C PRO A 1 2.42 -17.51 -6.04
N ALA A 2 2.55 -16.20 -5.86
CA ALA A 2 3.51 -15.61 -4.93
C ALA A 2 2.99 -14.28 -4.41
N GLY A 3 2.80 -14.18 -3.09
CA GLY A 3 2.98 -12.94 -2.35
C GLY A 3 1.77 -12.03 -2.11
N LEU A 4 0.62 -12.56 -1.66
CA LEU A 4 -0.28 -11.76 -0.81
C LEU A 4 0.44 -11.51 0.54
N LEU A 5 1.43 -10.62 0.58
CA LEU A 5 1.74 -9.93 1.84
C LEU A 5 0.68 -8.86 2.00
N ALA A 6 -0.52 -9.32 2.34
CA ALA A 6 -1.64 -8.47 2.62
C ALA A 6 -1.31 -7.77 3.93
N GLN A 7 -0.88 -6.51 3.84
CA GLN A 7 -0.61 -5.73 5.02
C GLN A 7 -1.91 -5.62 5.80
N VAL A 8 -1.90 -6.23 6.99
CA VAL A 8 -3.04 -6.18 7.89
C VAL A 8 -3.07 -4.79 8.48
N GLY A 9 -4.12 -4.05 8.16
CA GLY A 9 -4.46 -2.76 8.76
C GLY A 9 -5.69 -2.90 9.64
N GLY A 10 -5.86 -1.95 10.53
CA GLY A 10 -7.05 -1.78 11.35
C GLY A 10 -7.63 -0.39 11.19
N GLY A 11 -8.88 -0.24 11.59
CA GLY A 11 -9.53 1.06 11.60
C GLY A 11 -10.62 1.16 12.65
N VAL A 12 -10.85 2.38 13.13
CA VAL A 12 -11.99 2.71 13.99
C VAL A 12 -12.83 3.74 13.25
N GLY A 13 -14.15 3.54 13.20
CA GLY A 13 -15.06 4.42 12.50
C GLY A 13 -16.24 4.84 13.36
N LEU A 14 -16.64 6.10 13.20
CA LEU A 14 -17.91 6.64 13.67
C LEU A 14 -18.86 6.72 12.48
N TYR A 15 -20.13 6.37 12.67
CA TYR A 15 -21.14 6.51 11.62
C TYR A 15 -22.48 6.99 12.18
N GLY A 16 -23.18 7.77 11.36
CA GLY A 16 -24.61 7.99 11.48
C GLY A 16 -25.35 7.13 10.47
N SER A 17 -26.53 6.64 10.82
CA SER A 17 -27.38 5.89 9.93
C SER A 17 -28.82 6.35 9.95
N LEU A 18 -29.43 6.27 8.76
CA LEU A 18 -30.85 6.49 8.55
C LEU A 18 -31.42 5.20 7.97
N GLU A 19 -32.36 4.61 8.70
CA GLU A 19 -33.09 3.43 8.24
C GLU A 19 -34.45 3.87 7.72
N ASN A 20 -34.70 3.59 6.44
CA ASN A 20 -36.01 3.79 5.83
C ASN A 20 -36.69 2.43 5.72
N SER A 21 -37.40 2.06 6.78
CA SER A 21 -38.18 0.83 6.86
C SER A 21 -39.61 1.20 7.15
N ASP A 22 -40.49 1.32 6.16
CA ASP A 22 -41.91 1.58 6.44
C ASP A 22 -42.48 0.52 7.40
N PRO A 23 -43.09 0.88 8.55
CA PRO A 23 -43.53 2.23 8.99
C PRO A 23 -42.55 3.03 9.88
N ILE A 24 -41.37 2.53 10.19
CA ILE A 24 -40.43 3.05 11.18
C ILE A 24 -39.25 3.78 10.51
N THR A 25 -39.03 5.05 10.89
CA THR A 25 -37.76 5.74 10.60
C THR A 25 -36.86 5.65 11.82
N ARG A 26 -35.59 5.28 11.63
CA ARG A 26 -34.60 5.23 12.72
C ARG A 26 -33.38 6.05 12.41
N THR A 27 -32.85 6.65 13.48
CA THR A 27 -31.55 7.29 13.46
C THR A 27 -30.66 6.58 14.45
N LEU A 28 -29.60 5.95 13.96
CA LEU A 28 -28.62 5.27 14.79
C LEU A 28 -27.26 5.97 14.66
N GLY A 29 -26.60 6.19 15.79
CA GLY A 29 -25.20 6.56 15.86
C GLY A 29 -24.39 5.36 16.32
N GLY A 30 -23.28 5.08 15.65
CA GLY A 30 -22.51 3.87 15.94
C GLY A 30 -21.01 4.02 15.83
N LEU A 31 -20.35 3.05 16.45
CA LEU A 31 -18.93 2.80 16.39
C LEU A 31 -18.66 1.52 15.61
N SER A 32 -17.55 1.49 14.91
CA SER A 32 -17.06 0.30 14.21
C SER A 32 -15.57 0.14 14.44
N LEU A 33 -15.16 -1.12 14.54
CA LEU A 33 -13.76 -1.54 14.58
C LEU A 33 -13.55 -2.53 13.44
N SER A 34 -12.55 -2.30 12.61
CA SER A 34 -12.20 -3.17 11.51
C SER A 34 -10.75 -3.63 11.60
N VAL A 35 -10.50 -4.84 11.10
CA VAL A 35 -9.17 -5.39 10.91
C VAL A 35 -9.15 -6.26 9.67
N GLY A 36 -8.09 -6.15 8.90
CA GLY A 36 -7.89 -7.03 7.77
C GLY A 36 -7.04 -6.38 6.70
N THR A 37 -7.31 -6.77 5.47
CA THR A 37 -6.53 -6.44 4.30
C THR A 37 -7.34 -5.56 3.37
N PRO A 38 -6.72 -4.90 2.38
CA PRO A 38 -7.45 -4.15 1.37
C PRO A 38 -8.50 -4.95 0.59
N TYR A 39 -8.44 -6.29 0.60
CA TYR A 39 -9.35 -7.16 -0.15
C TYR A 39 -10.36 -7.90 0.73
N VAL A 40 -9.99 -8.20 1.97
CA VAL A 40 -10.83 -8.94 2.91
C VAL A 40 -10.64 -8.31 4.27
N THR A 41 -11.72 -7.79 4.84
CA THR A 41 -11.73 -7.12 6.14
C THR A 41 -12.87 -7.65 6.98
N ILE A 42 -12.64 -7.83 8.28
CA ILE A 42 -13.68 -8.11 9.26
C ILE A 42 -13.97 -6.81 9.99
N ARG A 43 -15.26 -6.46 10.13
CA ARG A 43 -15.70 -5.26 10.84
C ARG A 43 -16.72 -5.63 11.91
N GLY A 44 -16.43 -5.34 13.17
CA GLY A 44 -17.43 -5.33 14.24
C GLY A 44 -18.06 -3.94 14.35
N ASN A 45 -19.36 -3.87 14.61
CA ASN A 45 -20.07 -2.61 14.77
C ASN A 45 -21.08 -2.65 15.93
N GLY A 46 -21.22 -1.53 16.63
CA GLY A 46 -22.22 -1.32 17.67
C GLY A 46 -22.86 0.04 17.51
N ALA A 47 -24.17 0.12 17.66
CA ALA A 47 -24.94 1.35 17.51
C ALA A 47 -26.02 1.48 18.57
N LEU A 48 -26.32 2.73 18.88
CA LEU A 48 -27.42 3.16 19.73
C LEU A 48 -28.21 4.22 18.97
N GLY A 49 -29.52 4.25 19.18
CA GLY A 49 -30.32 5.33 18.62
C GLY A 49 -31.78 5.23 19.00
N MET A 50 -32.58 5.93 18.21
CA MET A 50 -33.97 6.19 18.50
C MET A 50 -34.83 5.76 17.31
N SER A 51 -35.98 5.17 17.62
CA SER A 51 -36.96 4.74 16.62
C SER A 51 -38.28 5.49 16.82
N THR A 52 -38.85 6.00 15.74
CA THR A 52 -40.20 6.58 15.73
C THR A 52 -41.10 5.79 14.79
N LEU A 53 -42.20 5.25 15.33
CA LEU A 53 -43.24 4.60 14.53
C LEU A 53 -44.01 5.65 13.72
N GLY A 54 -43.90 5.60 12.40
CA GLY A 54 -44.75 6.37 11.49
C GLY A 54 -46.07 5.64 11.28
N THR A 55 -47.13 6.05 11.97
CA THR A 55 -48.46 5.46 11.77
C THR A 55 -49.03 5.84 10.39
N PRO A 56 -49.44 4.88 9.53
CA PRO A 56 -50.35 5.17 8.44
C PRO A 56 -51.76 5.34 9.01
N THR A 57 -52.12 6.58 9.30
CA THR A 57 -53.49 7.13 9.39
C THR A 57 -54.46 6.61 10.48
N THR A 58 -55.08 7.57 11.17
CA THR A 58 -56.39 7.55 11.91
C THR A 58 -56.52 7.12 13.38
N ALA A 59 -55.45 7.10 14.19
CA ALA A 59 -55.64 7.02 15.67
C ALA A 59 -54.70 7.98 16.42
N PRO A 60 -55.17 8.69 17.47
CA PRO A 60 -54.35 9.64 18.19
C PRO A 60 -53.39 8.91 19.15
N SER A 61 -52.12 9.33 19.09
CA SER A 61 -51.18 9.37 20.20
C SER A 61 -50.77 8.04 20.86
N GLN A 62 -49.68 7.46 20.39
CA GLN A 62 -48.53 7.15 21.26
C GLN A 62 -47.22 7.41 20.49
N ASN A 63 -46.68 8.61 20.64
CA ASN A 63 -45.31 8.96 20.22
C ASN A 63 -44.31 8.36 21.22
N ALA A 64 -44.28 7.03 21.35
CA ALA A 64 -43.22 6.36 22.11
C ALA A 64 -41.98 6.31 21.21
N SER A 65 -40.90 6.97 21.66
CA SER A 65 -39.59 6.81 21.05
C SER A 65 -38.90 5.66 21.76
N ASP A 66 -38.57 4.62 21.01
CA ASP A 66 -37.87 3.46 21.55
C ASP A 66 -36.36 3.70 21.51
N ILE A 67 -35.67 3.30 22.58
CA ILE A 67 -34.22 3.20 22.56
C ILE A 67 -33.88 1.89 21.87
N VAL A 68 -33.21 1.98 20.73
CA VAL A 68 -32.78 0.83 19.94
C VAL A 68 -31.28 0.69 20.05
N TRP A 69 -30.83 -0.54 20.29
CA TRP A 69 -29.42 -0.89 20.21
C TRP A 69 -29.22 -2.02 19.20
N ALA A 70 -28.11 -1.93 18.47
CA ALA A 70 -27.75 -2.91 17.45
C ALA A 70 -26.27 -3.23 17.56
N THR A 71 -25.92 -4.51 17.44
CA THR A 71 -24.55 -4.97 17.30
C THR A 71 -24.44 -5.90 16.12
N GLY A 72 -23.29 -5.94 15.46
CA GLY A 72 -23.10 -6.79 14.30
C GLY A 72 -21.65 -7.06 13.98
N ALA A 73 -21.48 -7.98 13.04
CA ALA A 73 -20.21 -8.28 12.43
C ALA A 73 -20.42 -8.42 10.92
N ASP A 74 -19.57 -7.73 10.15
CA ASP A 74 -19.54 -7.78 8.69
C ASP A 74 -18.23 -8.43 8.22
N LEU A 75 -18.36 -9.25 7.17
CA LEU A 75 -17.26 -9.57 6.27
C LEU A 75 -17.31 -8.62 5.08
N ILE A 76 -16.28 -7.80 4.94
CA ILE A 76 -16.11 -6.82 3.88
C ILE A 76 -15.16 -7.36 2.83
N LEU A 77 -15.59 -7.25 1.58
CA LEU A 77 -14.79 -7.59 0.41
C LEU A 77 -14.44 -6.29 -0.31
N GLY A 78 -13.13 -5.98 -0.28
CA GLY A 78 -12.55 -4.81 -0.93
C GLY A 78 -12.47 -4.98 -2.46
N PRO A 79 -11.89 -4.00 -3.17
CA PRO A 79 -12.39 -3.57 -4.46
C PRO A 79 -12.47 -4.69 -5.50
N VAL A 80 -13.68 -4.86 -6.03
CA VAL A 80 -13.93 -5.44 -7.36
C VAL A 80 -13.48 -4.42 -8.41
N ASN A 81 -12.22 -4.51 -8.89
CA ASN A 81 -11.63 -3.75 -10.01
C ASN A 81 -12.43 -2.52 -10.51
N ALA A 82 -12.33 -1.36 -9.85
CA ALA A 82 -13.17 -0.22 -10.22
C ALA A 82 -12.46 0.98 -10.86
N GLY A 83 -11.12 1.05 -10.90
CA GLY A 83 -10.43 2.11 -11.65
C GLY A 83 -10.80 3.57 -11.28
N LEU A 84 -11.37 3.82 -10.09
CA LEU A 84 -11.98 5.09 -9.68
C LEU A 84 -10.99 6.16 -9.15
N GLY A 85 -9.69 6.00 -9.38
CA GLY A 85 -8.65 6.93 -8.92
C GLY A 85 -8.09 6.64 -7.51
N GLU A 86 -7.06 7.40 -7.11
CA GLU A 86 -6.40 7.22 -5.81
C GLU A 86 -7.35 7.53 -4.64
N GLY A 87 -7.51 6.58 -3.72
CA GLY A 87 -8.31 6.75 -2.50
C GLY A 87 -9.77 6.29 -2.58
N PHE A 88 -10.31 6.02 -3.78
CA PHE A 88 -11.68 5.50 -3.93
C PHE A 88 -11.71 3.96 -3.85
N MET A 89 -12.41 3.45 -2.83
CA MET A 89 -12.47 2.03 -2.52
C MET A 89 -13.94 1.60 -2.42
N PRO A 90 -14.54 1.10 -3.52
CA PRO A 90 -15.81 0.42 -3.44
C PRO A 90 -15.64 -0.92 -2.74
N TYR A 91 -16.63 -1.30 -1.95
CA TYR A 91 -16.66 -2.59 -1.26
C TYR A 91 -18.08 -3.15 -1.23
N SER A 92 -18.17 -4.46 -1.12
CA SER A 92 -19.39 -5.16 -0.75
C SER A 92 -19.22 -5.80 0.61
N PHE A 93 -20.33 -6.09 1.28
CA PHE A 93 -20.28 -6.78 2.55
C PHE A 93 -21.48 -7.71 2.73
N VAL A 94 -21.28 -8.69 3.60
CA VAL A 94 -22.32 -9.54 4.19
C VAL A 94 -22.08 -9.54 5.68
N GLY A 95 -23.14 -9.45 6.47
CA GLY A 95 -23.01 -9.36 7.92
C GLY A 95 -24.16 -10.03 8.65
N LEU A 96 -23.89 -10.35 9.91
CA LEU A 96 -24.88 -10.84 10.86
C LEU A 96 -25.03 -9.80 11.96
N GLY A 97 -26.26 -9.60 12.41
CA GLY A 97 -26.60 -8.61 13.42
C GLY A 97 -27.51 -9.18 14.50
N LEU A 98 -27.42 -8.56 15.67
CA LEU A 98 -28.36 -8.68 16.76
C LEU A 98 -28.89 -7.29 17.07
N GLU A 99 -30.20 -7.18 17.17
CA GLU A 99 -30.88 -5.93 17.48
C GLU A 99 -31.90 -6.15 18.59
N SER A 100 -32.05 -5.17 19.47
CA SER A 100 -33.16 -5.15 20.42
C SER A 100 -33.57 -3.71 20.69
N SER A 101 -34.83 -3.58 21.10
CA SER A 101 -35.50 -2.34 21.40
C SER A 101 -36.00 -2.41 22.84
N ALA A 102 -35.86 -1.32 23.57
CA ALA A 102 -36.49 -1.14 24.87
C ALA A 102 -37.62 -0.10 24.75
N GLN A 103 -38.86 -0.56 24.94
CA GLN A 103 -40.00 0.33 25.19
C GLN A 103 -40.08 0.64 26.69
N PRO A 104 -40.76 1.73 27.12
CA PRO A 104 -40.91 2.06 28.53
C PRO A 104 -41.56 0.96 29.41
N VAL A 105 -42.19 -0.04 28.81
CA VAL A 105 -42.98 -1.08 29.51
C VAL A 105 -42.72 -2.53 29.05
N GLN A 106 -41.96 -2.76 27.96
CA GLN A 106 -41.64 -4.10 27.46
C GLN A 106 -40.26 -4.13 26.79
N PHE A 107 -39.51 -5.21 27.04
CA PHE A 107 -38.29 -5.53 26.30
C PHE A 107 -38.64 -6.40 25.11
N THR A 108 -38.16 -6.02 23.92
CA THR A 108 -38.22 -6.91 22.75
C THR A 108 -37.06 -7.89 22.80
N ASP A 109 -37.34 -9.18 22.60
CA ASP A 109 -36.31 -10.22 22.48
C ASP A 109 -35.28 -9.87 21.40
N ALA A 110 -34.03 -10.31 21.59
CA ALA A 110 -32.95 -10.03 20.65
C ALA A 110 -33.24 -10.65 19.28
N ILE A 111 -33.44 -9.81 18.27
CA ILE A 111 -33.76 -10.18 16.90
C ILE A 111 -32.47 -10.46 16.15
N ARG A 112 -32.39 -11.64 15.53
CA ARG A 112 -31.25 -12.05 14.68
C ARG A 112 -31.48 -11.60 13.24
N THR A 113 -30.50 -10.90 12.69
CA THR A 113 -30.58 -10.34 11.34
C THR A 113 -29.41 -10.82 10.48
N TRP A 114 -29.67 -11.00 9.19
CA TRP A 114 -28.62 -11.02 8.18
C TRP A 114 -28.72 -9.75 7.36
N SER A 115 -27.57 -9.26 6.91
CA SER A 115 -27.48 -8.06 6.11
C SER A 115 -26.48 -8.20 5.00
N TYR A 116 -26.69 -7.45 3.93
CA TYR A 116 -25.77 -7.38 2.82
C TYR A 116 -25.88 -6.01 2.17
N GLY A 117 -24.86 -5.61 1.45
CA GLY A 117 -24.87 -4.30 0.83
C GLY A 117 -23.56 -3.94 0.16
N GLY A 118 -23.45 -2.66 -0.14
CA GLY A 118 -22.28 -2.09 -0.77
C GLY A 118 -22.06 -0.67 -0.28
N GLY A 119 -20.80 -0.25 -0.36
CA GLY A 119 -20.41 1.08 0.04
C GLY A 119 -19.23 1.58 -0.77
N LEU A 120 -18.97 2.87 -0.58
CA LEU A 120 -17.83 3.57 -1.12
C LEU A 120 -17.07 4.19 0.04
N GLN A 121 -15.76 3.96 0.08
CA GLN A 121 -14.86 4.64 1.00
C GLN A 121 -13.91 5.54 0.20
N LEU A 122 -13.76 6.77 0.65
CA LEU A 122 -12.78 7.73 0.17
C LEU A 122 -11.71 7.92 1.23
N GLY A 123 -10.51 7.40 0.96
CA GLY A 123 -9.33 7.62 1.78
C GLY A 123 -8.78 9.03 1.59
N LEU A 124 -8.66 9.78 2.69
CA LEU A 124 -8.03 11.09 2.76
C LEU A 124 -6.63 10.93 3.36
N GLY A 125 -5.66 10.56 2.51
CA GLY A 125 -4.30 10.24 2.96
C GLY A 125 -4.18 8.82 3.52
N HIS A 126 -3.54 8.64 4.67
CA HIS A 126 -3.26 7.29 5.26
C HIS A 126 -4.00 7.00 6.55
N ILE A 127 -4.58 8.02 7.15
CA ILE A 127 -5.07 7.96 8.53
C ILE A 127 -6.56 8.26 8.62
N LEU A 128 -7.17 8.77 7.55
CA LEU A 128 -8.53 9.28 7.56
C LEU A 128 -9.29 8.78 6.34
N SER A 129 -10.59 8.52 6.50
CA SER A 129 -11.49 8.27 5.39
C SER A 129 -12.90 8.77 5.68
N VAL A 130 -13.64 9.02 4.61
CA VAL A 130 -15.10 9.19 4.64
C VAL A 130 -15.72 8.01 3.90
N SER A 131 -16.85 7.50 4.37
CA SER A 131 -17.54 6.38 3.72
C SER A 131 -19.05 6.58 3.68
N GLY A 132 -19.67 6.12 2.61
CA GLY A 132 -21.12 5.92 2.53
C GLY A 132 -21.43 4.46 2.18
N GLU A 133 -22.39 3.83 2.88
CA GLU A 133 -22.85 2.48 2.55
C GLU A 133 -24.37 2.36 2.60
N ALA A 134 -24.92 1.49 1.75
CA ALA A 134 -26.31 1.06 1.79
C ALA A 134 -26.35 -0.41 2.25
N ARG A 135 -27.10 -0.67 3.33
CA ARG A 135 -27.28 -1.99 3.94
C ARG A 135 -28.72 -2.43 3.79
N TRP A 136 -28.93 -3.56 3.14
CA TRP A 136 -30.18 -4.27 3.18
C TRP A 136 -30.22 -5.20 4.40
N ARG A 137 -31.27 -5.13 5.22
CA ARG A 137 -31.45 -6.02 6.38
C ARG A 137 -32.63 -6.96 6.21
N ARG A 138 -32.49 -8.16 6.78
CA ARG A 138 -33.50 -9.22 6.79
C ARG A 138 -33.40 -10.04 8.07
N LEU A 139 -34.51 -10.64 8.47
CA LEU A 139 -34.56 -11.58 9.60
C LEU A 139 -33.85 -12.89 9.24
N ALA A 140 -33.03 -13.40 10.16
CA ALA A 140 -32.29 -14.65 10.00
C ALA A 140 -33.08 -15.89 10.46
N ALA A 141 -34.24 -15.72 11.10
CA ALA A 141 -35.14 -16.77 11.54
C ALA A 141 -36.60 -16.32 11.35
N PRO A 142 -37.59 -17.24 11.34
CA PRO A 142 -39.00 -16.86 11.41
C PRO A 142 -39.21 -16.10 12.73
N ALA A 143 -39.48 -14.81 12.62
CA ALA A 143 -39.74 -13.95 13.76
C ALA A 143 -41.25 -13.70 13.85
N THR A 144 -41.74 -13.33 15.03
CA THR A 144 -43.17 -13.00 15.20
C THR A 144 -43.55 -11.78 14.35
N PHE A 145 -44.85 -11.56 14.10
CA PHE A 145 -45.32 -10.42 13.29
C PHE A 145 -44.81 -9.08 13.84
N VAL A 146 -44.67 -8.96 15.17
CA VAL A 146 -44.11 -7.79 15.86
C VAL A 146 -42.63 -7.59 15.48
N ASP A 147 -41.81 -8.64 15.53
CA ASP A 147 -40.38 -8.59 15.16
C ASP A 147 -40.15 -8.20 13.69
N SER A 148 -41.11 -8.51 12.81
CA SER A 148 -41.01 -8.29 11.36
C SER A 148 -41.12 -6.83 10.93
N GLN A 149 -41.68 -5.97 11.79
CA GLN A 149 -41.81 -4.53 11.56
C GLN A 149 -40.49 -3.77 11.78
N PHE A 150 -39.49 -4.43 12.41
CA PHE A 150 -38.23 -3.82 12.82
C PHE A 150 -37.09 -4.03 11.80
N VAL A 151 -37.24 -4.85 10.76
CA VAL A 151 -36.09 -5.31 9.94
C VAL A 151 -36.40 -5.40 8.43
N ARG A 152 -37.30 -4.56 7.91
CA ARG A 152 -37.59 -4.50 6.48
C ARG A 152 -37.29 -3.12 5.92
N GLY A 153 -36.04 -2.90 5.53
CA GLY A 153 -35.65 -1.64 4.92
C GLY A 153 -34.23 -1.62 4.38
N ILE A 154 -33.90 -0.50 3.76
CA ILE A 154 -32.54 -0.12 3.44
C ILE A 154 -32.08 0.87 4.51
N GLU A 155 -30.96 0.55 5.14
CA GLU A 155 -30.23 1.46 6.00
C GLU A 155 -29.12 2.14 5.18
N TYR A 156 -29.09 3.46 5.21
CA TYR A 156 -27.99 4.24 4.66
C TYR A 156 -27.09 4.71 5.81
N ARG A 157 -25.79 4.47 5.69
CA ARG A 157 -24.78 4.94 6.65
C ARG A 157 -23.84 5.92 6.00
N VAL A 158 -23.49 6.95 6.75
CA VAL A 158 -22.37 7.85 6.43
C VAL A 158 -21.45 7.86 7.63
N GLY A 159 -20.15 7.66 7.38
CA GLY A 159 -19.17 7.52 8.44
C GLY A 159 -17.83 8.16 8.15
N ILE A 160 -17.09 8.42 9.22
CA ILE A 160 -15.72 8.89 9.21
C ILE A 160 -14.87 7.84 9.93
N GLY A 161 -13.77 7.45 9.30
CA GLY A 161 -12.90 6.38 9.77
C GLY A 161 -11.47 6.84 9.96
N PHE A 162 -10.82 6.34 11.00
CA PHE A 162 -9.40 6.49 11.26
C PHE A 162 -8.69 5.14 11.07
N HIS A 163 -7.60 5.13 10.31
CA HIS A 163 -6.89 3.90 9.93
C HIS A 163 -5.50 3.86 10.56
N PHE A 164 -5.11 2.68 11.04
CA PHE A 164 -3.81 2.43 11.65
C PHE A 164 -3.29 1.05 11.21
N GLY A 165 -2.01 0.98 10.85
CA GLY A 165 -1.45 -0.21 10.21
C GLY A 165 -1.92 -0.34 8.75
N GLY A 166 -1.01 -0.79 7.87
CA GLY A 166 -1.19 -0.72 6.41
C GLY A 166 -0.35 0.41 5.79
N SER A 167 0.91 0.11 5.50
CA SER A 167 1.79 0.92 4.66
C SER A 167 1.38 0.81 3.19
N ARG A 168 1.40 1.92 2.45
CA ARG A 168 0.95 2.05 1.06
C ARG A 168 1.42 0.88 0.17
N SER A 169 0.50 0.06 -0.36
CA SER A 169 0.77 -0.66 -1.61
C SER A 169 0.41 0.26 -2.77
N ARG A 170 1.42 0.81 -3.44
CA ARG A 170 1.29 1.82 -4.50
C ARG A 170 0.93 1.26 -5.88
N ASN A 171 0.39 0.05 -5.98
CA ASN A 171 0.03 -0.55 -7.26
C ASN A 171 -1.43 -1.05 -7.26
N PRO A 172 -2.37 -0.31 -7.89
CA PRO A 172 -3.70 -0.85 -8.14
C PRO A 172 -3.58 -1.97 -9.19
N VAL A 173 -3.87 -3.20 -8.74
CA VAL A 173 -4.07 -4.36 -9.61
C VAL A 173 -5.42 -4.17 -10.30
N TYR A 174 -5.42 -3.79 -11.57
CA TYR A 174 -6.60 -3.92 -12.43
C TYR A 174 -6.45 -5.25 -13.19
N THR A 175 -7.12 -6.32 -12.74
CA THR A 175 -7.15 -7.57 -13.50
C THR A 175 -8.07 -7.42 -14.70
N ARG A 176 -7.48 -7.21 -15.88
CA ARG A 176 -8.20 -7.26 -17.16
C ARG A 176 -8.61 -8.71 -17.43
N ARG A 177 -9.93 -8.93 -17.46
CA ARG A 177 -10.61 -10.16 -17.90
C ARG A 177 -10.12 -10.56 -19.29
N THR A 178 -9.82 -11.85 -19.46
CA THR A 178 -9.44 -12.49 -20.72
C THR A 178 -10.58 -12.38 -21.74
N SER A 179 -10.36 -11.63 -22.82
CA SER A 179 -11.13 -11.72 -24.07
C SER A 179 -10.20 -12.15 -25.19
N SER A 180 -10.42 -13.36 -25.68
CA SER A 180 -9.75 -14.01 -26.80
C SER A 180 -10.00 -13.29 -28.13
N ILE A 181 -8.95 -12.74 -28.77
CA ILE A 181 -8.92 -12.37 -30.21
C ILE A 181 -7.49 -12.63 -30.76
N PRO A 182 -7.32 -13.13 -32.01
CA PRO A 182 -6.07 -13.69 -32.56
C PRO A 182 -5.07 -12.62 -33.02
N PRO A 183 -3.82 -12.99 -33.37
CA PRO A 183 -2.74 -12.03 -33.61
C PRO A 183 -2.77 -11.48 -35.03
N SER A 184 -2.76 -10.15 -35.15
CA SER A 184 -2.40 -9.45 -36.39
C SER A 184 -1.36 -8.38 -36.08
N ALA A 185 -0.21 -8.46 -36.74
CA ALA A 185 0.81 -7.41 -36.84
C ALA A 185 0.41 -6.37 -37.93
N PRO A 186 1.14 -5.26 -38.19
CA PRO A 186 2.22 -4.57 -37.46
C PRO A 186 2.05 -3.01 -37.38
N ARG A 187 2.95 -2.38 -36.61
CA ARG A 187 3.64 -1.07 -36.82
C ARG A 187 3.47 -0.02 -35.70
N PRO A 188 4.55 0.63 -35.23
CA PRO A 188 4.60 1.22 -33.89
C PRO A 188 4.49 2.76 -33.88
N SER A 189 3.63 3.29 -33.00
CA SER A 189 3.67 4.67 -32.52
C SER A 189 3.66 4.69 -30.98
N ARG A 190 4.54 5.53 -30.42
CA ARG A 190 4.98 5.64 -29.00
C ARG A 190 3.82 5.69 -27.99
N PRO A 191 3.95 4.95 -26.86
CA PRO A 191 3.94 5.64 -25.56
C PRO A 191 4.86 5.02 -24.48
N THR A 192 5.28 5.90 -23.57
CA THR A 192 6.04 5.68 -22.33
C THR A 192 5.44 4.59 -21.44
N THR A 193 6.05 3.41 -21.44
CA THR A 193 5.70 2.29 -20.55
C THR A 193 6.75 2.21 -19.44
N ARG A 194 6.33 2.35 -18.18
CA ARG A 194 7.15 1.98 -17.01
C ARG A 194 7.22 0.46 -17.00
N THR A 195 8.26 -0.09 -17.60
CA THR A 195 8.41 -1.55 -17.73
C THR A 195 8.89 -2.16 -16.42
N THR A 196 7.98 -2.71 -15.63
CA THR A 196 8.31 -3.74 -14.64
C THR A 196 8.63 -5.02 -15.39
N TRP A 197 9.93 -5.32 -15.56
CA TRP A 197 10.36 -6.58 -16.14
C TRP A 197 10.62 -7.63 -15.05
N PRO A 198 10.24 -8.90 -15.29
CA PRO A 198 10.57 -10.01 -14.39
C PRO A 198 12.09 -10.13 -14.27
N VAL A 199 12.58 -10.15 -13.02
CA VAL A 199 13.98 -10.43 -12.71
C VAL A 199 14.14 -11.95 -12.74
N SER A 200 15.02 -12.45 -13.62
CA SER A 200 15.36 -13.88 -13.66
C SER A 200 16.09 -14.26 -12.37
N THR A 201 15.52 -15.20 -11.62
CA THR A 201 15.87 -15.54 -10.24
C THR A 201 16.79 -16.76 -10.16
N SER A 202 18.02 -16.62 -10.63
CA SER A 202 19.01 -17.68 -10.50
C SER A 202 20.41 -17.13 -10.26
N SER A 203 20.67 -16.69 -9.01
CA SER A 203 21.99 -16.84 -8.31
C SER A 203 22.26 -15.91 -7.11
N ALA A 204 21.42 -14.94 -6.74
CA ALA A 204 21.71 -14.08 -5.58
C ALA A 204 21.13 -14.64 -4.26
N GLY A 205 21.90 -14.67 -3.16
CA GLY A 205 21.46 -15.12 -1.83
C GLY A 205 20.62 -14.10 -1.02
N GLY A 206 20.13 -14.52 0.15
CA GLY A 206 18.96 -13.95 0.85
C GLY A 206 18.94 -12.45 1.19
N ALA A 207 20.09 -11.81 1.48
CA ALA A 207 20.16 -10.37 1.74
C ALA A 207 20.19 -9.55 0.43
N ALA A 208 20.95 -10.00 -0.57
CA ALA A 208 20.97 -9.43 -1.91
C ALA A 208 19.61 -9.55 -2.62
N ARG A 209 18.82 -10.60 -2.33
CA ARG A 209 17.44 -10.74 -2.82
C ARG A 209 16.46 -9.71 -2.27
N ARG A 210 16.71 -9.18 -1.06
CA ARG A 210 15.78 -8.26 -0.39
C ARG A 210 16.10 -6.79 -0.63
N VAL A 211 17.34 -6.49 -1.02
CA VAL A 211 17.79 -5.09 -1.19
C VAL A 211 17.07 -4.37 -2.33
N VAL A 212 16.82 -5.03 -3.47
CA VAL A 212 16.10 -4.40 -4.59
C VAL A 212 14.62 -4.14 -4.24
N PRO A 213 13.86 -5.11 -3.69
CA PRO A 213 12.52 -4.83 -3.17
C PRO A 213 12.47 -3.73 -2.10
N ALA A 214 13.49 -3.64 -1.23
CA ALA A 214 13.59 -2.55 -0.25
C ALA A 214 13.87 -1.21 -0.93
N ALA A 215 14.76 -1.18 -1.92
CA ALA A 215 15.09 0.00 -2.73
C ALA A 215 13.85 0.56 -3.46
N GLU A 216 13.00 -0.31 -3.98
CA GLU A 216 11.78 0.03 -4.71
C GLU A 216 10.77 0.85 -3.89
N GLN A 217 10.75 0.67 -2.57
CA GLN A 217 9.84 1.41 -1.67
C GLN A 217 10.09 2.92 -1.70
N TYR A 218 11.29 3.33 -2.08
CA TYR A 218 11.72 4.72 -2.09
C TYR A 218 11.65 5.36 -3.47
N ILE A 219 11.14 4.67 -4.50
CA ILE A 219 10.94 5.24 -5.83
C ILE A 219 10.11 6.53 -5.73
N GLY A 220 10.61 7.59 -6.35
CA GLY A 220 10.03 8.93 -6.33
C GLY A 220 10.43 9.79 -5.13
N VAL A 221 11.20 9.28 -4.16
CA VAL A 221 11.80 10.15 -3.14
C VAL A 221 12.76 11.13 -3.83
N PRO A 222 12.64 12.46 -3.59
CA PRO A 222 13.44 13.46 -4.30
C PRO A 222 14.94 13.31 -4.09
N TYR A 223 15.69 13.66 -5.13
CA TYR A 223 17.15 13.79 -5.02
C TYR A 223 17.48 15.00 -4.15
N ARG A 224 18.31 14.82 -3.12
CA ARG A 224 18.88 15.90 -2.33
C ARG A 224 20.34 15.63 -2.07
N TYR A 225 21.18 16.58 -2.46
CA TYR A 225 22.61 16.55 -2.15
C TYR A 225 22.82 16.44 -0.63
N GLY A 226 23.63 15.48 -0.17
CA GLY A 226 23.82 15.19 1.26
C GLY A 226 22.69 14.39 1.91
N GLY A 227 21.58 14.15 1.20
CA GLY A 227 20.39 13.51 1.75
C GLY A 227 20.58 12.02 2.04
N SER A 228 20.13 11.58 3.21
CA SER A 228 20.23 10.19 3.67
C SER A 228 18.92 9.67 4.27
N SER A 229 17.79 10.35 4.04
CA SER A 229 16.51 9.94 4.62
C SER A 229 15.34 10.04 3.62
N PRO A 230 14.33 9.17 3.74
CA PRO A 230 13.17 9.22 2.86
C PRO A 230 12.29 10.45 3.09
N ARG A 231 12.40 11.13 4.25
CA ARG A 231 11.63 12.35 4.55
C ARG A 231 12.24 13.58 3.89
N THR A 232 13.56 13.69 3.93
CA THR A 232 14.28 14.86 3.41
C THR A 232 14.68 14.69 1.95
N GLY A 233 14.82 13.45 1.48
CA GLY A 233 15.38 13.12 0.17
C GLY A 233 16.75 12.45 0.28
N PHE A 234 17.19 11.86 -0.82
CA PHE A 234 18.43 11.09 -0.89
C PHE A 234 19.40 11.63 -1.93
N ASP A 235 20.70 11.62 -1.67
CA ASP A 235 21.70 11.55 -2.74
C ASP A 235 21.95 10.09 -3.14
N CYS A 236 22.84 9.85 -4.09
CA CYS A 236 23.02 8.50 -4.64
C CYS A 236 23.56 7.51 -3.62
N SER A 237 24.58 7.88 -2.84
CA SER A 237 25.17 7.04 -1.81
C SER A 237 24.35 6.96 -0.53
N GLY A 238 23.68 8.04 -0.13
CA GLY A 238 22.76 8.07 1.01
C GLY A 238 21.53 7.19 0.77
N PHE A 239 21.05 7.11 -0.47
CA PHE A 239 20.04 6.12 -0.85
C PHE A 239 20.54 4.68 -0.68
N VAL A 240 21.70 4.37 -1.26
CA VAL A 240 22.28 3.02 -1.20
C VAL A 240 22.59 2.60 0.23
N GLN A 241 23.22 3.48 1.02
CA GLN A 241 23.52 3.26 2.43
C GLN A 241 22.25 2.99 3.23
N TYR A 242 21.22 3.82 3.07
CA TYR A 242 19.97 3.67 3.78
C TYR A 242 19.32 2.31 3.48
N VAL A 243 19.19 1.96 2.19
CA VAL A 243 18.55 0.70 1.77
C VAL A 243 19.31 -0.51 2.32
N TYR A 244 20.63 -0.54 2.17
CA TYR A 244 21.45 -1.63 2.70
C TYR A 244 21.41 -1.70 4.23
N GLY A 245 21.38 -0.56 4.93
CA GLY A 245 21.23 -0.48 6.38
C GLY A 245 19.91 -1.09 6.87
N THR A 246 18.79 -0.89 6.15
CA THR A 246 17.52 -1.58 6.49
C THR A 246 17.59 -3.10 6.37
N GLN A 247 18.58 -3.61 5.63
CA GLN A 247 18.85 -5.04 5.46
C GLN A 247 20.01 -5.53 6.36
N GLY A 248 20.46 -4.69 7.32
CA GLY A 248 21.51 -5.01 8.27
C GLY A 248 22.93 -4.95 7.69
N VAL A 249 23.14 -4.29 6.54
CA VAL A 249 24.45 -4.14 5.90
C VAL A 249 24.94 -2.71 6.07
N ASP A 250 26.01 -2.54 6.82
CA ASP A 250 26.62 -1.24 7.04
C ASP A 250 27.54 -0.88 5.87
N LEU A 251 27.21 0.21 5.19
CA LEU A 251 28.02 0.76 4.10
C LEU A 251 28.60 2.13 4.47
N PRO A 252 29.80 2.46 3.94
CA PRO A 252 30.34 3.81 4.04
C PRO A 252 29.39 4.87 3.47
N ARG A 253 29.58 6.14 3.83
CA ARG A 253 28.65 7.22 3.42
C ARG A 253 28.79 7.61 1.96
N THR A 254 29.98 7.50 1.36
CA THR A 254 30.25 8.00 0.01
C THR A 254 30.48 6.87 -1.00
N SER A 255 30.16 7.14 -2.26
CA SER A 255 30.33 6.23 -3.39
C SER A 255 31.79 5.83 -3.60
N ARG A 256 32.72 6.76 -3.30
CA ARG A 256 34.17 6.54 -3.33
C ARG A 256 34.59 5.50 -2.30
N GLN A 257 34.10 5.62 -1.07
CA GLN A 257 34.35 4.65 -0.02
C GLN A 257 33.67 3.31 -0.34
N MET A 258 32.43 3.32 -0.84
CA MET A 258 31.72 2.11 -1.28
C MET A 258 32.45 1.37 -2.41
N ALA A 259 33.23 2.07 -3.23
CA ALA A 259 34.05 1.44 -4.27
C ALA A 259 35.18 0.55 -3.71
N GLY A 260 35.47 0.60 -2.40
CA GLY A 260 36.35 -0.33 -1.69
C GLY A 260 35.62 -1.38 -0.85
N ALA A 261 34.29 -1.33 -0.76
CA ALA A 261 33.51 -2.23 0.09
C ALA A 261 33.26 -3.59 -0.57
N GLY A 262 33.20 -4.65 0.24
CA GLY A 262 32.84 -6.00 -0.20
C GLY A 262 33.79 -6.58 -1.26
N ILE A 263 33.29 -7.53 -2.04
CA ILE A 263 34.06 -8.27 -3.05
C ILE A 263 33.98 -7.56 -4.41
N ALA A 264 35.12 -7.42 -5.09
CA ALA A 264 35.15 -6.91 -6.46
C ALA A 264 34.42 -7.86 -7.42
N VAL A 265 33.55 -7.30 -8.27
CA VAL A 265 32.86 -8.01 -9.34
C VAL A 265 33.24 -7.34 -10.66
N THR A 266 33.44 -8.15 -11.71
CA THR A 266 33.62 -7.62 -13.07
C THR A 266 32.42 -6.72 -13.42
N PRO A 267 32.64 -5.46 -13.84
CA PRO A 267 31.57 -4.50 -14.11
C PRO A 267 30.86 -4.80 -15.44
N SER A 268 30.21 -5.95 -15.53
CA SER A 268 29.47 -6.43 -16.71
C SER A 268 28.12 -7.01 -16.31
N THR A 269 27.13 -6.92 -17.19
CA THR A 269 25.77 -7.44 -16.92
C THR A 269 25.73 -8.95 -16.77
N GLN A 270 26.74 -9.66 -17.26
CA GLN A 270 26.88 -11.11 -17.15
C GLN A 270 27.48 -11.55 -15.81
N SER A 271 28.30 -10.71 -15.18
CA SER A 271 28.99 -11.04 -13.92
C SER A 271 28.30 -10.47 -12.68
N MET A 272 27.60 -9.35 -12.83
CA MET A 272 26.85 -8.73 -11.73
C MET A 272 25.61 -9.54 -11.35
N ALA A 273 25.42 -9.72 -10.06
CA ALA A 273 24.23 -10.30 -9.47
C ALA A 273 23.30 -9.20 -8.93
N VAL A 274 22.01 -9.50 -8.87
CA VAL A 274 21.01 -8.61 -8.28
C VAL A 274 21.44 -8.22 -6.87
N GLY A 275 21.47 -6.92 -6.61
CA GLY A 275 21.97 -6.31 -5.38
C GLY A 275 23.36 -5.68 -5.55
N ASP A 276 24.24 -6.19 -6.42
CA ASP A 276 25.60 -5.65 -6.54
C ASP A 276 25.60 -4.12 -6.75
N LEU A 277 26.52 -3.44 -6.06
CA LEU A 277 26.71 -2.00 -6.22
C LEU A 277 27.35 -1.74 -7.58
N MET A 278 26.82 -0.78 -8.31
CA MET A 278 27.37 -0.28 -9.56
C MET A 278 27.98 1.10 -9.31
N LEU A 279 29.27 1.25 -9.63
CA LEU A 279 30.04 2.45 -9.35
C LEU A 279 30.42 3.12 -10.67
N PHE A 280 30.04 4.40 -10.81
CA PHE A 280 30.26 5.16 -12.03
C PHE A 280 31.22 6.32 -11.78
N GLN A 281 32.06 6.59 -12.76
CA GLN A 281 33.02 7.69 -12.68
C GLN A 281 32.64 8.88 -13.54
N GLN A 282 33.15 10.05 -13.16
CA GLN A 282 33.22 11.22 -14.02
C GLN A 282 34.52 11.95 -13.72
N GLY A 283 35.24 12.38 -14.76
CA GLY A 283 36.51 13.09 -14.58
C GLY A 283 37.57 12.28 -13.80
N GLY A 284 37.57 10.95 -13.96
CA GLY A 284 38.54 10.04 -13.32
C GLY A 284 38.27 9.74 -11.85
N ARG A 285 37.11 10.12 -11.30
CA ARG A 285 36.73 9.83 -9.91
C ARG A 285 35.34 9.21 -9.85
N ILE A 286 35.10 8.30 -8.89
CA ILE A 286 33.76 7.81 -8.62
C ILE A 286 32.88 9.00 -8.20
N SER A 287 31.74 9.14 -8.88
CA SER A 287 30.79 10.24 -8.73
C SER A 287 29.36 9.77 -8.50
N HIS A 288 29.06 8.49 -8.78
CA HIS A 288 27.72 7.95 -8.64
C HIS A 288 27.74 6.48 -8.23
N VAL A 289 26.70 6.06 -7.50
CA VAL A 289 26.45 4.66 -7.14
C VAL A 289 25.00 4.28 -7.39
N ALA A 290 24.78 3.03 -7.82
CA ALA A 290 23.47 2.42 -8.01
C ALA A 290 23.44 0.97 -7.50
N ILE A 291 22.25 0.40 -7.40
CA ILE A 291 22.04 -1.02 -7.04
C ILE A 291 21.62 -1.75 -8.31
N TYR A 292 22.35 -2.80 -8.69
CA TYR A 292 22.03 -3.62 -9.84
C TYR A 292 20.74 -4.41 -9.60
N ALA A 293 19.80 -4.33 -10.54
CA ALA A 293 18.49 -4.96 -10.46
C ALA A 293 18.31 -6.12 -11.47
N GLY A 294 19.39 -6.54 -12.13
CA GLY A 294 19.39 -7.63 -13.09
C GLY A 294 19.00 -7.20 -14.50
N ASN A 295 19.41 -7.99 -15.49
CA ASN A 295 19.10 -7.79 -16.92
C ASN A 295 19.48 -6.39 -17.42
N GLY A 296 20.61 -5.83 -16.96
CA GLY A 296 21.08 -4.50 -17.37
C GLY A 296 20.36 -3.31 -16.70
N ARG A 297 19.47 -3.58 -15.75
CA ARG A 297 18.70 -2.56 -15.02
C ARG A 297 19.32 -2.26 -13.68
N PHE A 298 19.10 -1.04 -13.21
CA PHE A 298 19.60 -0.58 -11.90
C PHE A 298 18.69 0.47 -11.29
N ILE A 299 18.68 0.53 -9.95
CA ILE A 299 17.95 1.52 -9.18
C ILE A 299 18.91 2.47 -8.47
N HIS A 300 18.62 3.77 -8.52
CA HIS A 300 19.46 4.83 -7.97
C HIS A 300 18.65 6.08 -7.64
N SER A 301 19.20 6.95 -6.76
CA SER A 301 18.73 8.34 -6.64
C SER A 301 19.43 9.21 -7.68
N SER A 302 18.68 9.75 -8.65
CA SER A 302 19.23 10.49 -9.79
C SER A 302 18.94 11.98 -9.68
N SER A 303 19.98 12.81 -9.76
CA SER A 303 19.84 14.28 -9.83
C SER A 303 19.01 14.70 -11.05
N SER A 304 19.27 14.09 -12.20
CA SER A 304 18.58 14.34 -13.46
C SER A 304 17.17 13.76 -13.58
N GLY A 305 16.89 12.76 -12.76
CA GLY A 305 15.58 12.15 -12.65
C GLY A 305 14.71 12.73 -11.57
N HIS A 306 15.24 13.72 -10.84
CA HIS A 306 14.62 14.33 -9.68
C HIS A 306 14.24 13.33 -8.56
N GLY A 307 14.98 12.22 -8.43
CA GLY A 307 14.76 11.26 -7.35
C GLY A 307 15.10 9.81 -7.65
N VAL A 308 14.66 8.93 -6.76
CA VAL A 308 14.87 7.48 -6.85
C VAL A 308 14.06 6.88 -8.00
N ARG A 309 14.73 6.16 -8.89
CA ARG A 309 14.11 5.54 -10.07
C ARG A 309 14.90 4.34 -10.60
N TYR A 310 14.29 3.63 -11.54
CA TYR A 310 14.98 2.69 -12.41
C TYR A 310 15.53 3.38 -13.66
N ASP A 311 16.71 2.94 -14.09
CA ASP A 311 17.23 3.14 -15.44
C ASP A 311 17.80 1.81 -15.96
N ASP A 312 18.05 1.76 -17.27
CA ASP A 312 18.47 0.57 -18.00
C ASP A 312 19.63 0.92 -18.92
N LEU A 313 20.75 0.19 -18.78
CA LEU A 313 22.01 0.42 -19.51
C LEU A 313 21.84 0.36 -21.03
N GLY A 314 20.87 -0.39 -21.54
CA GLY A 314 20.58 -0.53 -22.97
C GLY A 314 19.75 0.62 -23.56
N THR A 315 19.27 1.55 -22.74
CA THR A 315 18.45 2.68 -23.21
C THR A 315 19.28 3.93 -23.47
N ARG A 316 18.74 4.85 -24.28
CA ARG A 316 19.38 6.15 -24.52
C ARG A 316 19.71 6.91 -23.23
N ARG A 317 18.86 6.82 -22.21
CA ARG A 317 19.08 7.45 -20.90
C ARG A 317 20.13 6.72 -20.08
N GLY A 318 20.23 5.40 -20.24
CA GLY A 318 21.25 4.56 -19.62
C GLY A 318 22.64 4.66 -20.24
N ARG A 319 22.76 5.26 -21.43
CA ARG A 319 24.03 5.28 -22.18
C ARG A 319 25.19 5.87 -21.37
N TRP A 320 24.95 6.98 -20.68
CA TRP A 320 25.95 7.56 -19.79
C TRP A 320 26.40 6.54 -18.72
N PHE A 321 25.46 5.85 -18.08
CA PHE A 321 25.77 4.84 -17.07
C PHE A 321 26.52 3.64 -17.66
N ALA A 322 26.20 3.22 -18.89
CA ALA A 322 26.92 2.15 -19.58
C ALA A 322 28.37 2.55 -19.88
N ASP A 323 28.59 3.77 -20.37
CA ASP A 323 29.93 4.27 -20.74
C ASP A 323 30.79 4.61 -19.51
N HIS A 324 30.18 4.84 -18.34
CA HIS A 324 30.87 5.33 -17.13
C HIS A 324 30.89 4.30 -15.99
N LEU A 325 30.32 3.11 -16.17
CA LEU A 325 30.41 2.01 -15.20
C LEU A 325 31.85 1.48 -15.16
N VAL A 326 32.53 1.65 -14.02
CA VAL A 326 33.95 1.29 -13.89
C VAL A 326 34.24 0.26 -12.82
N ALA A 327 33.32 0.06 -11.87
CA ALA A 327 33.46 -0.96 -10.85
C ALA A 327 32.10 -1.51 -10.43
N ALA A 328 32.10 -2.77 -9.99
CA ALA A 328 30.97 -3.37 -9.31
C ALA A 328 31.43 -4.04 -8.00
N ARG A 329 30.61 -3.92 -6.94
CA ARG A 329 30.92 -4.48 -5.61
C ARG A 329 29.78 -5.34 -5.09
N ARG A 330 30.11 -6.56 -4.67
CA ARG A 330 29.18 -7.45 -3.97
C ARG A 330 29.37 -7.32 -2.47
N VAL A 331 28.39 -6.71 -1.81
CA VAL A 331 28.42 -6.39 -0.37
C VAL A 331 27.55 -7.36 0.46
N ALA A 332 26.67 -8.11 -0.20
CA ALA A 332 25.90 -9.19 0.41
C ALA A 332 25.66 -10.31 -0.64
N GLY A 333 25.72 -11.57 -0.22
CA GLY A 333 25.59 -12.73 -1.12
C GLY A 333 25.51 -14.04 -0.32
N ASP A 334 24.82 -15.05 -0.84
CA ASP A 334 24.69 -16.39 -0.23
C ASP A 334 24.24 -16.42 1.24
N GLY A 335 23.39 -15.46 1.64
CA GLY A 335 22.91 -15.35 3.02
C GLY A 335 23.95 -14.78 4.00
N ARG A 336 25.08 -14.25 3.48
CA ARG A 336 26.16 -13.62 4.24
C ARG A 336 26.28 -12.15 3.89
N ILE A 337 26.66 -11.36 4.89
CA ILE A 337 27.15 -10.00 4.71
C ILE A 337 28.63 -10.13 4.33
N LEU A 338 29.01 -9.55 3.20
CA LEU A 338 30.37 -9.67 2.63
C LEU A 338 31.20 -8.41 2.85
N VAL A 339 30.64 -7.45 3.60
CA VAL A 339 31.36 -6.33 4.17
C VAL A 339 31.93 -6.82 5.50
N SER A 340 33.25 -6.76 5.68
CA SER A 340 33.80 -6.87 7.03
C SER A 340 33.18 -5.76 7.87
N ALA A 341 32.72 -6.10 9.08
CA ALA A 341 32.29 -5.09 10.05
C ALA A 341 33.34 -3.98 10.06
N PHE A 342 32.89 -2.73 10.13
CA PHE A 342 33.73 -1.56 10.36
C PHE A 342 34.41 -1.70 11.75
N ALA A 343 35.32 -2.66 11.89
CA ALA A 343 36.26 -2.79 12.98
C ALA A 343 37.44 -1.91 12.61
N GLY A 344 37.72 -0.92 13.47
CA GLY A 344 38.52 0.25 13.15
C GLY A 344 39.86 -0.04 12.47
N GLY A 345 40.21 0.78 11.47
CA GLY A 345 41.57 0.79 10.92
C GLY A 345 41.66 1.19 9.46
N THR A 346 41.75 2.50 9.23
CA THR A 346 42.57 3.15 8.20
C THR A 346 42.64 2.51 6.81
N PHE A 347 41.69 2.88 5.96
CA PHE A 347 42.10 3.36 4.65
C PHE A 347 42.17 4.88 4.77
N ALA A 348 43.28 5.48 4.35
CA ALA A 348 43.45 6.93 4.39
C ALA A 348 42.33 7.59 3.57
N PHE A 349 41.35 8.15 4.26
CA PHE A 349 40.21 8.82 3.67
C PHE A 349 40.16 10.20 4.30
N ASP A 350 40.40 11.21 3.49
CA ASP A 350 40.29 12.61 3.90
C ASP A 350 38.96 12.80 4.61
N GLY A 351 38.99 13.29 5.86
CA GLY A 351 37.82 13.50 6.72
C GLY A 351 36.83 14.54 6.22
N PHE A 352 36.88 14.85 4.92
CA PHE A 352 36.12 15.86 4.21
C PHE A 352 35.72 15.35 2.82
N ASP A 353 35.33 14.08 2.69
CA ASP A 353 34.76 13.58 1.43
C ASP A 353 33.33 14.12 1.28
N PRO A 354 33.08 15.07 0.35
CA PRO A 354 31.78 15.71 0.25
C PRO A 354 30.75 14.70 -0.27
N PRO A 355 29.45 14.90 0.05
CA PRO A 355 28.39 14.05 -0.46
C PRO A 355 28.43 13.92 -1.98
N ASP A 356 27.95 12.79 -2.51
CA ASP A 356 28.03 12.54 -3.93
C ASP A 356 27.01 13.37 -4.72
N SER A 357 27.45 13.84 -5.89
CA SER A 357 26.63 14.52 -6.87
C SER A 357 26.58 13.68 -8.15
N ALA A 358 25.41 13.12 -8.44
CA ALA A 358 25.17 12.51 -9.74
C ALA A 358 25.22 13.59 -10.85
N PRO A 359 25.99 13.43 -11.93
CA PRO A 359 25.94 14.36 -13.05
C PRO A 359 24.62 14.26 -13.84
N PRO A 360 24.21 15.35 -14.51
CA PRO A 360 23.09 15.30 -15.45
C PRO A 360 23.45 14.40 -16.67
N PRO A 361 22.49 13.68 -17.27
CA PRO A 361 22.69 12.93 -18.49
C PRO A 361 23.10 13.90 -19.58
N SER A 362 24.06 13.49 -20.41
CA SER A 362 24.42 14.21 -21.63
C SER A 362 23.15 14.44 -22.46
N ARG A 363 22.86 15.72 -22.74
CA ARG A 363 21.74 16.15 -23.60
C ARG A 363 21.82 15.55 -24.99
#